data_AF-A0A1W6KCD9-F1
#
_entry.id   AF-A0A1W6KCD9-F1
#
_cell.length_a   1.000
_cell.length_b   1.000
_cell.length_c   1.000
_cell.angle_alpha   90.00
_cell.angle_beta   90.00
_cell.angle_gamma   90.00
#
_symmetry.space_group_name_H-M   'P 1'
#
loop_
_entity.id
_entity.type
_entity.pdbx_description
1 polymer ?
#
loop_
_entity_poly.entity_id
_entity_poly.type
_entity_poly.pdbx_seq_one_letter_code
_entity_poly.pdbx_strand_id
1 'polypeptide(L)'
;MIRGSWASSPFFSYAVCRGAIAFIWFYHGLIPKLLYPHEDELAMGMAAGFSPAGALQLATISGVLEITMSAVVLIFWRQRWPIVVTLIAMIGLLAFVALMQPMLLGAAFNPVSTNVAVAALSIVSLHLLSVVESGNHED
;
A
#
# COMPACT_ATOMS: atom_id res chain seq x y z
N MET A 1 -6.67 -24.47 -24.99
CA MET A 1 -7.60 -23.53 -24.32
C MET A 1 -7.94 -24.12 -22.95
N ILE A 2 -7.16 -23.81 -21.91
CA ILE A 2 -7.34 -24.43 -20.59
C ILE A 2 -8.44 -23.67 -19.85
N ARG A 3 -9.70 -24.05 -20.06
CA ARG A 3 -10.82 -23.68 -19.19
C ARG A 3 -10.66 -24.46 -17.89
N GLY A 4 -10.54 -23.77 -16.76
CA GLY A 4 -10.44 -24.38 -15.42
C GLY A 4 -9.18 -24.06 -14.63
N SER A 5 -8.27 -23.22 -15.13
CA SER A 5 -7.16 -22.73 -14.32
C SER A 5 -7.70 -21.71 -13.30
N TRP A 6 -7.45 -21.93 -12.01
CA TRP A 6 -7.69 -20.97 -10.93
C TRP A 6 -7.12 -19.56 -11.24
N ALA A 7 -6.10 -19.49 -12.11
CA ALA A 7 -5.54 -18.24 -12.61
C ALA A 7 -6.48 -17.42 -13.51
N SER A 8 -7.56 -18.00 -14.07
CA SER A 8 -8.53 -17.27 -14.89
C SER A 8 -9.73 -16.72 -14.12
N SER A 9 -9.80 -16.93 -12.79
CA SER A 9 -10.91 -16.43 -11.97
C SER A 9 -10.72 -14.94 -11.65
N PRO A 10 -11.61 -14.04 -12.12
CA PRO A 10 -11.52 -12.61 -11.82
C PRO A 10 -11.61 -12.34 -10.32
N PHE A 11 -12.44 -13.10 -9.60
CA PHE A 11 -12.57 -13.01 -8.15
C PHE A 11 -11.29 -13.41 -7.43
N PHE A 12 -10.65 -14.50 -7.83
CA PHE A 12 -9.38 -14.93 -7.22
C PHE A 12 -8.28 -13.88 -7.45
N SER A 13 -8.11 -13.42 -8.69
CA SER A 13 -7.15 -12.37 -9.02
C SER A 13 -7.42 -11.08 -8.25
N TYR A 14 -8.70 -10.73 -8.07
CA TYR A 14 -9.12 -9.58 -7.27
C TYR A 14 -8.70 -9.74 -5.81
N ALA A 15 -8.95 -10.92 -5.23
CA ALA A 15 -8.59 -11.23 -3.87
C ALA A 15 -7.07 -11.20 -3.64
N VAL A 16 -6.29 -11.72 -4.60
CA VAL A 16 -4.83 -11.66 -4.57
C VAL A 16 -4.34 -10.21 -4.57
N CYS A 17 -4.88 -9.36 -5.45
CA CYS A 17 -4.48 -7.95 -5.51
C CYS A 17 -4.79 -7.24 -4.18
N ARG A 18 -6.00 -7.42 -3.63
CA ARG A 18 -6.39 -6.80 -2.35
C ARG A 18 -5.60 -7.33 -1.17
N GLY A 19 -5.40 -8.64 -1.11
CA GLY A 19 -4.59 -9.28 -0.08
C GLY A 19 -3.15 -8.77 -0.08
N ALA A 20 -2.53 -8.67 -1.25
CA ALA A 20 -1.19 -8.12 -1.38
C ALA A 20 -1.11 -6.65 -0.95
N ILE A 21 -2.04 -5.80 -1.37
CA ILE A 21 -2.09 -4.38 -0.95
C ILE A 21 -2.25 -4.28 0.57
N ALA A 22 -3.18 -5.04 1.16
CA ALA A 22 -3.40 -5.03 2.60
C ALA A 22 -2.19 -5.55 3.37
N PHE A 23 -1.53 -6.61 2.88
CA PHE A 23 -0.30 -7.13 3.48
C PHE A 23 0.82 -6.10 3.48
N ILE A 24 1.03 -5.40 2.36
CA ILE A 24 2.09 -4.38 2.25
C ILE A 24 1.84 -3.24 3.23
N TRP A 25 0.62 -2.67 3.27
CA TRP A 25 0.25 -1.66 4.26
C TRP A 25 0.47 -2.14 5.70
N PHE A 26 0.04 -3.36 6.01
CA PHE A 26 0.22 -3.94 7.35
C PHE A 26 1.69 -4.12 7.71
N TYR A 27 2.48 -4.69 6.81
CA TYR A 27 3.88 -5.00 7.05
C TYR A 27 4.72 -3.72 7.23
N HIS A 28 4.54 -2.73 6.35
CA HIS A 28 5.21 -1.43 6.48
C HIS A 28 4.76 -0.66 7.72
N GLY A 29 3.49 -0.80 8.12
CA GLY A 29 2.98 -0.15 9.32
C GLY A 29 3.50 -0.80 10.60
N LEU A 30 3.61 -2.13 10.60
CA LEU A 30 3.98 -2.88 11.78
C LEU A 30 5.50 -2.93 11.99
N ILE A 31 6.25 -3.34 10.96
CA ILE A 31 7.65 -3.72 11.12
C ILE A 31 8.56 -2.49 11.25
N PRO A 32 8.73 -1.65 10.21
CA PRO A 32 9.69 -0.55 10.26
C PRO A 32 9.20 0.66 11.07
N LYS A 33 7.96 0.64 11.59
CA LYS A 33 7.35 1.80 12.26
C LYS A 33 6.93 1.55 13.70
N LEU A 34 6.34 0.40 14.03
CA LEU A 34 5.87 0.11 15.39
C LEU A 34 6.79 -0.82 16.17
N LEU A 35 7.19 -1.96 15.59
CA LEU A 35 8.00 -2.96 16.29
C LEU A 35 9.49 -2.63 16.26
N TYR A 36 9.99 -2.23 15.08
CA TYR A 36 11.40 -1.93 14.85
C TYR A 36 11.51 -0.61 14.07
N PRO A 37 11.28 0.56 14.72
CA PRO A 37 11.41 1.86 14.07
C PRO A 37 12.73 1.98 13.31
N HIS A 38 12.66 2.03 11.98
CA HIS A 38 13.83 2.01 11.12
C HIS A 38 14.49 3.40 11.08
N GLU A 39 15.81 3.44 10.94
CA GLU A 39 16.56 4.70 10.91
C GLU A 39 16.09 5.65 9.80
N ASP A 40 15.75 5.09 8.63
CA ASP A 40 15.23 5.85 7.49
C ASP A 40 13.90 6.56 7.80
N GLU A 41 12.99 5.91 8.54
CA GLU A 41 11.70 6.51 8.94
C GLU A 41 11.93 7.69 9.91
N LEU A 42 12.86 7.53 10.84
CA LEU A 42 13.25 8.59 11.77
C LEU A 42 13.99 9.73 11.05
N ALA A 43 14.88 9.39 10.11
CA ALA A 43 15.62 10.35 9.32
C ALA A 43 14.69 11.21 8.45
N MET A 44 13.66 10.61 7.85
CA MET A 44 12.62 11.36 7.13
C MET A 44 11.84 12.29 8.05
N GLY A 45 11.46 11.84 9.25
CA GLY A 45 10.80 12.69 10.24
C GLY A 45 11.67 13.87 10.69
N MET A 46 12.96 13.64 10.93
CA MET A 46 13.90 14.71 11.29
C MET A 46 14.16 15.66 10.11
N ALA A 47 14.25 15.16 8.88
CA ALA A 47 14.35 15.97 7.66
C ALA A 47 13.11 16.87 7.46
N ALA A 48 11.94 16.41 7.90
CA ALA A 48 10.71 17.21 7.93
C ALA A 48 10.67 18.24 9.08
N GLY A 49 11.73 18.35 9.89
CA GLY A 49 11.88 19.36 10.96
C GLY A 49 11.46 18.90 12.35
N PHE A 50 11.14 17.63 12.56
CA PHE A 50 10.78 17.11 13.89
C PHE A 50 12.02 16.81 14.73
N SER A 51 11.89 16.93 16.06
CA SER A 51 12.90 16.42 16.99
C SER A 51 12.98 14.89 16.92
N PRO A 52 14.04 14.24 17.45
CA PRO A 52 14.12 12.77 17.45
C PRO A 52 12.91 12.09 18.10
N ALA A 53 12.42 12.63 19.21
CA ALA A 53 11.19 12.15 19.86
C ALA A 53 9.95 12.40 18.99
N GLY A 54 9.88 13.55 18.32
CA GLY A 54 8.80 13.87 17.39
C GLY A 54 8.80 12.98 16.15
N ALA A 55 9.97 12.63 15.61
CA ALA A 55 10.13 11.71 14.48
C ALA A 55 9.65 10.30 14.85
N LEU A 56 9.97 9.83 16.06
CA LEU A 56 9.46 8.55 16.56
C LEU A 56 7.93 8.57 16.73
N GLN A 57 7.37 9.66 17.25
CA GLN A 57 5.92 9.82 17.35
C GLN A 57 5.26 9.84 15.96
N LEU A 58 5.86 10.55 15.00
CA LEU A 58 5.37 10.60 13.62
C LEU A 58 5.40 9.22 12.97
N ALA A 59 6.50 8.46 13.13
CA ALA A 59 6.62 7.09 12.65
C ALA A 59 5.58 6.16 13.30
N THR A 60 5.31 6.35 14.60
CA THR A 60 4.29 5.57 15.31
C THR A 60 2.89 5.86 14.76
N ILE A 61 2.54 7.14 14.59
CA ILE A 61 1.24 7.56 14.06
C ILE A 61 1.07 7.04 12.63
N SER A 62 2.09 7.21 11.78
CA SER A 62 2.03 6.68 10.42
C SER A 62 1.88 5.16 10.42
N GLY A 63 2.59 4.44 11.29
CA GLY A 63 2.48 2.98 11.41
C GLY A 63 1.06 2.52 11.76
N VAL A 64 0.40 3.19 12.70
CA VAL A 64 -1.00 2.92 13.04
C VAL A 64 -1.94 3.22 11.87
N LEU A 65 -1.71 4.32 11.14
CA LEU A 65 -2.49 4.66 9.95
C LEU A 65 -2.32 3.62 8.83
N GLU A 66 -1.10 3.12 8.61
CA GLU A 66 -0.82 2.08 7.62
C GLU A 66 -1.53 0.75 7.97
N ILE A 67 -1.48 0.32 9.23
CA ILE A 67 -2.24 -0.86 9.70
C ILE A 67 -3.75 -0.65 9.56
N THR A 68 -4.23 0.55 9.86
CA THR A 68 -5.65 0.91 9.70
C THR A 68 -6.04 0.82 8.22
N MET A 69 -5.22 1.31 7.29
CA MET A 69 -5.46 1.23 5.86
C MET A 69 -5.48 -0.22 5.36
N SER A 70 -4.64 -1.09 5.91
CA SER A 70 -4.72 -2.54 5.65
C SER A 70 -6.10 -3.10 6.00
N ALA A 71 -6.58 -2.83 7.22
CA ALA A 71 -7.91 -3.27 7.65
C ALA A 71 -9.03 -2.67 6.78
N VAL A 72 -8.94 -1.39 6.43
CA VAL A 72 -9.91 -0.69 5.56
C VAL A 72 -9.99 -1.35 4.18
N VAL A 73 -8.85 -1.71 3.56
CA VAL A 73 -8.82 -2.38 2.25
C VAL A 73 -9.56 -3.73 2.29
N LEU A 74 -9.48 -4.46 3.40
CA LEU A 74 -10.11 -5.76 3.59
C LEU A 74 -11.59 -5.65 3.99
N ILE A 75 -11.93 -4.77 4.94
CA ILE A 75 -13.30 -4.58 5.45
C ILE A 75 -14.20 -4.03 4.34
N PHE A 76 -13.73 -3.02 3.61
CA PHE A 76 -14.49 -2.40 2.53
C PHE A 76 -14.26 -3.13 1.20
N TRP A 77 -14.42 -4.46 1.22
CA TRP A 77 -14.04 -5.39 0.15
C TRP A 77 -14.63 -5.06 -1.23
N ARG A 78 -15.84 -4.52 -1.30
CA ARG A 78 -16.52 -4.20 -2.58
C ARG A 78 -16.46 -2.71 -2.94
N GLN A 79 -15.85 -1.88 -2.08
CA GLN A 79 -15.81 -0.44 -2.29
C GLN A 79 -14.58 -0.03 -3.08
N ARG A 80 -14.73 0.93 -4.00
CA ARG A 80 -13.62 1.41 -4.86
C ARG A 80 -12.67 2.34 -4.10
N TRP A 81 -13.22 3.13 -3.17
CA TRP A 81 -12.50 4.23 -2.53
C TRP A 81 -11.23 3.82 -1.76
N PRO A 82 -11.13 2.68 -1.03
CA PRO A 82 -9.90 2.32 -0.32
C PRO A 82 -8.70 2.13 -1.26
N ILE A 83 -8.97 1.59 -2.45
CA ILE A 83 -7.95 1.32 -3.46
C ILE A 83 -7.57 2.62 -4.17
N VAL A 84 -8.52 3.52 -4.42
CA VAL A 84 -8.23 4.87 -4.94
C VAL A 84 -7.36 5.65 -3.95
N VAL A 85 -7.70 5.62 -2.66
CA VAL A 85 -6.87 6.25 -1.62
C VAL A 85 -5.48 5.62 -1.57
N THR A 86 -5.37 4.29 -1.69
CA THR A 86 -4.06 3.62 -1.80
C THR A 86 -3.25 4.14 -2.98
N LEU A 87 -3.86 4.24 -4.17
CA LEU A 87 -3.18 4.73 -5.36
C LEU A 87 -2.66 6.16 -5.19
N ILE A 88 -3.48 7.05 -4.63
CA ILE A 88 -3.09 8.44 -4.33
C ILE A 88 -1.97 8.45 -3.28
N ALA A 89 -2.08 7.62 -2.24
CA ALA A 89 -1.09 7.52 -1.19
C ALA A 89 0.27 7.03 -1.71
N MET A 90 0.32 6.08 -2.66
CA MET A 90 1.59 5.64 -3.25
C MET A 90 2.33 6.79 -3.96
N ILE A 91 1.59 7.67 -4.65
CA ILE A 91 2.16 8.85 -5.30
C ILE A 91 2.64 9.86 -4.23
N GLY A 92 1.80 10.12 -3.23
CA GLY A 92 2.13 11.05 -2.14
C GLY A 92 3.32 10.62 -1.29
N LEU A 93 3.39 9.34 -0.91
CA LEU A 93 4.48 8.76 -0.14
C LEU A 93 5.79 8.77 -0.95
N LEU A 94 5.73 8.44 -2.24
CA LEU A 94 6.92 8.51 -3.09
C LEU A 94 7.43 9.95 -3.23
N ALA A 95 6.54 10.92 -3.41
CA ALA A 95 6.89 12.33 -3.43
C ALA A 95 7.49 12.78 -2.09
N PHE A 96 6.93 12.32 -0.98
CA PHE A 96 7.45 12.60 0.36
C PHE A 96 8.88 12.08 0.53
N VAL A 97 9.16 10.82 0.15
CA VAL A 97 10.53 10.28 0.17
C VAL A 97 11.46 11.10 -0.72
N ALA A 98 11.02 11.43 -1.94
CA ALA A 98 11.84 12.19 -2.88
C ALA A 98 12.25 13.57 -2.34
N LEU A 99 11.40 14.20 -1.53
CA LEU A 99 11.68 15.49 -0.92
C LEU A 99 12.51 15.36 0.37
N MET A 100 12.21 14.38 1.22
CA MET A 100 12.82 14.27 2.55
C MET A 100 14.15 13.51 2.54
N GLN A 101 14.27 12.45 1.74
CA GLN A 101 15.45 11.57 1.67
C GLN A 101 15.64 11.03 0.22
N PRO A 102 16.02 11.88 -0.75
CA PRO A 102 16.10 11.52 -2.17
C PRO A 102 17.09 10.37 -2.46
N MET A 103 18.09 10.15 -1.61
CA MET A 103 19.06 9.06 -1.77
C MET A 103 18.42 7.67 -1.66
N LEU A 104 17.32 7.54 -0.92
CA LEU A 104 16.58 6.28 -0.83
C LEU A 104 15.94 5.86 -2.16
N LEU A 105 15.74 6.79 -3.11
CA LEU A 105 15.19 6.46 -4.43
C LEU A 105 16.12 5.56 -5.24
N GLY A 106 17.44 5.65 -5.01
CA GLY A 106 18.47 4.86 -5.69
C GLY A 106 18.94 3.63 -4.91
N ALA A 107 18.37 3.35 -3.74
CA ALA A 107 18.75 2.20 -2.92
C ALA A 107 18.41 0.86 -3.62
N ALA A 108 19.13 -0.21 -3.28
CA ALA A 108 18.88 -1.55 -3.84
C ALA A 108 17.45 -2.04 -3.53
N PHE A 109 16.96 -1.70 -2.34
CA PHE A 109 15.56 -1.88 -1.94
C PHE A 109 14.96 -0.49 -1.71
N ASN A 110 14.40 0.10 -2.76
CA ASN A 110 13.91 1.48 -2.75
C ASN A 110 12.38 1.57 -2.76
N PRO A 111 11.83 2.68 -2.26
CA PRO A 111 10.39 2.91 -2.28
C PRO A 111 9.80 3.14 -3.67
N VAL A 112 10.61 3.48 -4.69
CA VAL A 112 10.09 3.63 -6.07
C VAL A 112 9.47 2.31 -6.53
N SER A 113 10.21 1.21 -6.40
CA SER A 113 9.77 -0.11 -6.82
C SER A 113 8.49 -0.56 -6.10
N THR A 114 8.45 -0.43 -4.78
CA THR A 114 7.29 -0.82 -3.97
C THR A 114 6.06 0.04 -4.29
N ASN A 115 6.19 1.37 -4.33
CA ASN A 115 5.05 2.25 -4.61
C ASN A 115 4.49 2.03 -6.02
N VAL A 116 5.34 1.83 -7.03
CA VAL A 116 4.91 1.50 -8.40
C VAL A 116 4.20 0.15 -8.45
N ALA A 117 4.72 -0.87 -7.76
CA ALA A 117 4.09 -2.18 -7.71
C ALA A 117 2.69 -2.11 -7.05
N VAL A 118 2.55 -1.42 -5.92
CA VAL A 118 1.27 -1.24 -5.23
C VAL A 118 0.30 -0.40 -6.05
N ALA A 119 0.78 0.64 -6.74
CA ALA A 119 -0.04 1.43 -7.66
C ALA A 119 -0.58 0.57 -8.82
N ALA A 120 0.27 -0.28 -9.42
CA ALA A 120 -0.14 -1.21 -10.45
C ALA A 120 -1.18 -2.22 -9.93
N LEU A 121 -0.95 -2.82 -8.76
CA LEU A 121 -1.93 -3.69 -8.09
C LEU A 121 -3.26 -2.98 -7.81
N SER A 122 -3.20 -1.69 -7.46
CA SER A 122 -4.39 -0.88 -7.19
C SER A 122 -5.22 -0.67 -8.47
N ILE A 123 -4.56 -0.33 -9.59
CA ILE A 123 -5.21 -0.18 -10.90
C ILE A 123 -5.86 -1.51 -11.34
N VAL A 124 -5.12 -2.61 -11.23
CA VAL A 124 -5.64 -3.95 -11.57
C VAL A 124 -6.80 -4.34 -10.66
N SER A 125 -6.72 -4.08 -9.35
CA SER A 125 -7.82 -4.34 -8.41
C SER A 125 -9.07 -3.53 -8.76
N LEU A 126 -8.94 -2.26 -9.14
CA LEU A 126 -10.09 -1.43 -9.56
C LEU A 126 -10.74 -1.96 -10.83
N HIS A 127 -9.95 -2.37 -11.81
CA HIS A 127 -10.47 -3.00 -13.02
C HIS A 127 -11.20 -4.30 -12.69
N LEU A 128 -10.57 -5.18 -11.89
CA LEU A 128 -11.18 -6.46 -11.51
C LEU A 128 -12.46 -6.30 -10.68
N LEU A 129 -12.57 -5.25 -9.86
CA LEU A 129 -13.82 -4.96 -9.15
C LEU A 129 -14.98 -4.73 -10.13
N SER A 130 -14.77 -3.97 -11.21
CA SER A 130 -15.83 -3.78 -12.22
C SER A 130 -16.21 -5.07 -12.94
N VAL A 131 -15.24 -5.96 -13.21
CA VAL A 131 -15.49 -7.26 -13.85
C VAL A 131 -16.25 -8.21 -12.93
N VAL A 132 -15.89 -8.24 -11.63
CA VAL A 132 -16.60 -9.04 -10.62
C VAL A 132 -18.01 -8.50 -10.39
N GLU A 133 -18.20 -7.18 -10.40
CA GLU A 133 -19.53 -6.57 -10.32
C GLU A 133 -20.41 -6.93 -11.52
N SER A 134 -19.89 -6.89 -12.76
CA SER A 134 -20.67 -7.22 -13.96
C SER A 134 -21.05 -8.70 -14.04
N GLY A 135 -20.16 -9.63 -13.66
CA GLY A 135 -20.45 -11.06 -13.69
C GLY A 135 -21.57 -11.49 -12.74
N ASN A 136 -21.74 -10.80 -11.61
CA ASN A 136 -22.82 -11.10 -10.65
C ASN A 136 -24.22 -10.66 -11.13
N HIS A 137 -24.32 -9.92 -12.24
CA HIS A 137 -25.60 -9.48 -12.81
C HIS A 137 -26.11 -10.39 -13.94
N GLU A 138 -25.28 -11.33 -14.41
CA GLU A 138 -25.60 -12.25 -15.51
C GLU A 138 -26.03 -13.66 -15.00
N ASP A 139 -25.87 -13.92 -13.70
CA ASP A 139 -26.27 -15.14 -12.98
C ASP A 139 -27.60 -14.96 -12.22
#